data_AF-C0FWS6-F1
#
_entry.id   AF-C0FWS6-F1
#
_cell.length_a   1.000
_cell.length_b   1.000
_cell.length_c   1.000
_cell.angle_alpha   90.00
_cell.angle_beta   90.00
_cell.angle_gamma   90.00
#
_symmetry.space_group_name_H-M   'P 1'
#
loop_
_entity.id
_entity.type
_entity.pdbx_description
1 polymer ?
#
loop_
_entity_poly.entity_id
_entity_poly.type
_entity_poly.pdbx_seq_one_letter_code
_entity_poly.pdbx_strand_id
1 'polypeptide(L)'
;MVPGLDSFREKFKNYTDYYTIIGGTACDILLSEADLSFRATKDIDMILIMEDNFPEFASIFWEYIKEGGYKCGWKNEQNMHFYRFTEGKFGYPTMIELFSRKPGYLLEIEEGIIPIHIDDDTSSLSAILLNDDYYKFMMSGRRVVDGIGVLGAEHLIPFKMYAWINLLERKRAGEHVNEKDLKKHKYDVFRLLQIVTAGTKVESEGLVTESIHRYIEQISVLDELEVRLLQMGMPFDRDRGVELLKEIYL
;
A
#
# COMPACT_ATOMS: atom_id res chain seq x y z
N MET A 1 -5.58 13.49 -5.18
CA MET A 1 -6.77 13.26 -4.32
C MET A 1 -7.66 12.18 -4.91
N VAL A 2 -7.86 11.11 -4.16
CA VAL A 2 -8.74 9.99 -4.50
C VAL A 2 -10.21 10.42 -4.41
N PRO A 3 -11.02 10.28 -5.48
CA PRO A 3 -12.44 10.58 -5.42
C PRO A 3 -13.13 9.78 -4.30
N GLY A 4 -13.90 10.47 -3.45
CA GLY A 4 -14.61 9.85 -2.33
C GLY A 4 -13.77 9.55 -1.09
N LEU A 5 -12.50 9.97 -1.03
CA LEU A 5 -11.70 9.82 0.19
C LEU A 5 -12.29 10.56 1.40
N ASP A 6 -12.99 11.68 1.15
CA ASP A 6 -13.60 12.47 2.22
C ASP A 6 -14.70 11.70 2.97
N SER A 7 -15.53 10.91 2.27
CA SER A 7 -16.55 10.10 2.93
C SER A 7 -15.93 8.98 3.76
N PHE A 8 -14.83 8.38 3.27
CA PHE A 8 -14.05 7.40 4.03
C PHE A 8 -13.46 8.03 5.30
N ARG A 9 -12.80 9.20 5.17
CA ARG A 9 -12.24 9.94 6.30
C ARG A 9 -13.30 10.22 7.35
N GLU A 10 -14.43 10.79 6.96
CA GLU A 10 -15.48 11.16 7.91
C GLU A 10 -16.06 9.96 8.65
N LYS A 11 -16.24 8.82 7.97
CA LYS A 11 -16.76 7.59 8.59
C LYS A 11 -15.74 6.97 9.56
N PHE A 12 -14.46 6.96 9.20
CA PHE A 12 -13.43 6.16 9.90
C PHE A 12 -12.43 6.97 10.75
N LYS A 13 -12.62 8.28 10.92
CA LYS A 13 -11.69 9.15 11.70
C LYS A 13 -11.49 8.76 13.17
N ASN A 14 -12.46 8.07 13.79
CA ASN A 14 -12.35 7.59 15.17
C ASN A 14 -11.78 6.16 15.24
N TYR A 15 -11.45 5.56 14.10
CA TYR A 15 -11.00 4.17 13.97
C TYR A 15 -9.60 4.06 13.36
N THR A 16 -8.80 5.13 13.42
CA THR A 16 -7.46 5.17 12.78
C THR A 16 -6.49 4.14 13.33
N ASP A 17 -6.73 3.58 14.52
CA ASP A 17 -5.91 2.50 15.09
C ASP A 17 -6.28 1.11 14.55
N TYR A 18 -7.48 0.97 13.97
CA TYR A 18 -8.06 -0.30 13.52
C TYR A 18 -7.58 -0.71 12.13
N TYR A 19 -7.08 0.25 11.36
CA TYR A 19 -6.59 0.01 10.01
C TYR A 19 -5.34 0.82 9.72
N THR A 20 -4.70 0.51 8.60
CA THR A 20 -3.75 1.42 7.96
C THR A 20 -3.95 1.36 6.45
N ILE A 21 -4.11 2.53 5.83
CA ILE A 21 -4.10 2.64 4.37
C ILE A 21 -2.64 2.57 3.90
N ILE A 22 -2.44 1.82 2.83
CA ILE A 22 -1.17 1.63 2.16
C ILE A 22 -1.34 1.86 0.65
N GLY A 23 -0.45 1.30 -0.16
CA GLY A 23 -0.65 1.23 -1.61
C GLY A 23 -0.57 2.60 -2.30
N GLY A 24 -1.44 2.83 -3.27
CA GLY A 24 -1.45 4.09 -4.04
C GLY A 24 -2.02 5.27 -3.26
N THR A 25 -3.08 5.02 -2.48
CA THR A 25 -3.80 6.06 -1.73
C THR A 25 -2.95 6.63 -0.61
N ALA A 26 -2.17 5.81 0.10
CA ALA A 26 -1.21 6.32 1.08
C ALA A 26 -0.17 7.25 0.44
N CYS A 27 0.34 6.93 -0.76
CA CYS A 27 1.26 7.83 -1.47
C CYS A 27 0.61 9.18 -1.79
N ASP A 28 -0.64 9.18 -2.26
CA ASP A 28 -1.38 10.42 -2.58
C ASP A 28 -1.58 11.30 -1.34
N ILE A 29 -1.97 10.70 -0.21
CA ILE A 29 -2.16 11.41 1.07
C ILE A 29 -0.85 12.02 1.55
N LEU A 30 0.22 11.23 1.64
CA LEU A 30 1.51 11.68 2.18
C LEU A 30 2.18 12.74 1.31
N LEU A 31 2.12 12.58 -0.02
CA LEU A 31 2.68 13.58 -0.94
C LEU A 31 1.87 14.87 -0.93
N SER A 32 0.54 14.78 -0.81
CA SER A 32 -0.31 15.97 -0.72
C SER A 32 -0.07 16.76 0.57
N GLU A 33 0.24 16.09 1.69
CA GLU A 33 0.65 16.76 2.94
C GLU A 33 1.92 17.61 2.75
N ALA A 34 2.80 17.20 1.83
CA ALA A 34 4.04 17.91 1.49
C ALA A 34 3.90 18.81 0.24
N ASP A 35 2.68 19.18 -0.16
CA ASP A 35 2.38 19.99 -1.35
C ASP A 35 2.89 19.40 -2.68
N LEU A 36 3.08 18.08 -2.74
CA LEU A 36 3.49 17.35 -3.94
C LEU A 36 2.32 16.59 -4.56
N SER A 37 2.20 16.66 -5.89
CA SER A 37 1.18 15.91 -6.62
C SER A 37 1.56 14.44 -6.78
N PHE A 38 0.59 13.54 -6.62
CA PHE A 38 0.71 12.14 -7.02
C PHE A 38 -0.20 11.79 -8.19
N ARG A 39 0.09 10.68 -8.87
CA ARG A 39 -0.78 10.15 -9.93
C ARG A 39 -2.13 9.77 -9.32
N ALA A 40 -3.22 9.97 -10.07
CA ALA A 40 -4.54 9.53 -9.63
C ALA A 40 -4.53 8.02 -9.31
N THR A 41 -5.16 7.68 -8.20
CA THR A 41 -5.42 6.30 -7.75
C THR A 41 -6.90 6.20 -7.40
N LYS A 42 -7.49 5.04 -7.66
CA LYS A 42 -8.94 4.81 -7.47
C LYS A 42 -9.24 3.85 -6.33
N ASP A 43 -8.19 3.21 -5.83
CA ASP A 43 -8.28 2.04 -4.97
C ASP A 43 -7.73 2.42 -3.60
N ILE A 44 -8.52 2.16 -2.55
CA ILE A 44 -8.05 2.22 -1.18
C ILE A 44 -7.55 0.84 -0.80
N ASP A 45 -6.23 0.68 -0.68
CA ASP A 45 -5.61 -0.53 -0.16
C ASP A 45 -5.43 -0.37 1.35
N MET A 46 -6.04 -1.22 2.17
CA MET A 46 -5.97 -1.10 3.63
C MET A 46 -5.81 -2.44 4.36
N ILE A 47 -5.06 -2.40 5.46
CA ILE A 47 -4.78 -3.56 6.31
C ILE A 47 -5.50 -3.37 7.65
N LEU A 48 -6.15 -4.42 8.14
CA LEU A 48 -6.76 -4.46 9.48
C LEU A 48 -5.72 -4.78 10.56
N ILE A 49 -5.79 -4.04 11.67
CA ILE A 49 -4.77 -4.08 12.73
C ILE A 49 -5.34 -4.51 14.08
N MET A 50 -6.38 -3.83 14.58
CA MET A 50 -6.98 -4.14 15.88
C MET A 50 -8.07 -5.18 15.73
N GLU A 51 -7.61 -6.40 15.54
CA GLU A 51 -8.43 -7.59 15.35
C GLU A 51 -9.24 -7.98 16.61
N ASP A 52 -8.82 -7.63 17.83
CA ASP A 52 -9.55 -8.05 19.05
C ASP A 52 -10.79 -7.18 19.39
N ASN A 53 -10.84 -5.92 18.91
CA ASN A 53 -12.03 -5.04 19.00
C ASN A 53 -12.82 -5.00 17.67
N PHE A 54 -12.58 -6.00 16.82
CA PHE A 54 -13.08 -6.03 15.45
C PHE A 54 -14.60 -6.02 15.28
N PRO A 55 -15.45 -6.63 16.15
CA PRO A 55 -16.89 -6.63 15.94
C PRO A 55 -17.51 -5.24 15.81
N GLU A 56 -17.00 -4.26 16.56
CA GLU A 56 -17.46 -2.87 16.49
C GLU A 56 -17.08 -2.24 15.14
N PHE A 57 -15.81 -2.35 14.75
CA PHE A 57 -15.33 -1.81 13.49
C PHE A 57 -15.99 -2.48 12.27
N ALA A 58 -16.17 -3.80 12.32
CA ALA A 58 -16.79 -4.57 11.25
C ALA A 58 -18.21 -4.10 10.95
N SER A 59 -19.02 -3.83 11.98
CA SER A 59 -20.38 -3.33 11.80
C SER A 59 -20.41 -1.98 11.09
N ILE A 60 -19.52 -1.06 11.48
CA ILE A 60 -19.42 0.29 10.90
C ILE A 60 -18.87 0.22 9.48
N PHE A 61 -17.91 -0.69 9.24
CA PHE A 61 -17.35 -0.93 7.93
C PHE A 61 -18.41 -1.49 6.98
N TRP A 62 -19.17 -2.49 7.38
CA TRP A 62 -20.26 -3.04 6.57
C TRP A 62 -21.38 -2.04 6.29
N GLU A 63 -21.74 -1.21 7.27
CA GLU A 63 -22.66 -0.10 7.06
C GLU A 63 -22.16 0.82 5.95
N TYR A 64 -20.87 1.20 5.99
CA TYR A 64 -20.25 2.03 4.95
C TYR A 64 -20.26 1.35 3.57
N ILE A 65 -19.99 0.04 3.51
CA ILE A 65 -20.05 -0.75 2.27
C ILE A 65 -21.49 -0.76 1.70
N LYS A 66 -22.52 -0.90 2.54
CA LYS A 66 -23.93 -0.83 2.12
C LYS A 66 -24.32 0.57 1.68
N GLU A 67 -23.95 1.59 2.44
CA GLU A 67 -24.20 3.00 2.11
C GLU A 67 -23.59 3.35 0.76
N GLY A 68 -22.36 2.89 0.49
CA GLY A 68 -21.65 3.09 -0.77
C GLY A 68 -22.19 2.26 -1.95
N GLY A 69 -23.05 1.27 -1.70
CA GLY A 69 -23.63 0.40 -2.73
C GLY A 69 -22.64 -0.56 -3.37
N TYR A 70 -21.59 -0.93 -2.65
CA TYR A 70 -20.51 -1.76 -3.19
C TYR A 70 -20.95 -3.20 -3.47
N LYS A 71 -20.29 -3.80 -4.46
CA LYS A 71 -20.25 -5.26 -4.65
C LYS A 71 -19.00 -5.82 -3.95
N CYS A 72 -19.03 -7.09 -3.53
CA CYS A 72 -17.95 -7.68 -2.74
C CYS A 72 -17.44 -8.99 -3.34
N GLY A 73 -16.15 -9.06 -3.62
CA GLY A 73 -15.45 -10.32 -3.82
C GLY A 73 -14.65 -10.66 -2.56
N TRP A 74 -14.41 -11.93 -2.31
CA TRP A 74 -13.55 -12.34 -1.21
C TRP A 74 -12.73 -13.58 -1.54
N LYS A 75 -11.57 -13.69 -0.92
CA LYS A 75 -10.71 -14.88 -0.95
C LYS A 75 -10.27 -15.18 0.48
N ASN A 76 -10.52 -16.42 0.89
CA ASN A 76 -10.10 -16.94 2.18
C ASN A 76 -8.96 -17.92 1.94
N GLU A 77 -7.74 -17.50 2.24
CA GLU A 77 -6.57 -18.37 2.28
C GLU A 77 -6.26 -18.71 3.74
N GLN A 78 -5.52 -19.81 3.99
CA GLN A 78 -5.29 -20.32 5.35
C GLN A 78 -4.74 -19.28 6.34
N ASN A 79 -4.02 -18.27 5.86
CA ASN A 79 -3.30 -17.29 6.68
C ASN A 79 -3.64 -15.83 6.32
N MET A 80 -4.65 -15.60 5.47
CA MET A 80 -5.03 -14.25 5.05
C MET A 80 -6.45 -14.23 4.51
N HIS A 81 -7.21 -13.22 4.92
CA HIS A 81 -8.46 -12.84 4.30
C HIS A 81 -8.27 -11.63 3.41
N PHE A 82 -8.86 -11.70 2.23
CA PHE A 82 -8.89 -10.61 1.27
C PHE A 82 -10.33 -10.33 0.86
N TYR A 83 -10.73 -9.06 0.95
CA TYR A 83 -12.00 -8.57 0.43
C TYR A 83 -11.74 -7.46 -0.57
N ARG A 84 -12.45 -7.51 -1.70
CA ARG A 84 -12.43 -6.48 -2.72
C ARG A 84 -13.84 -5.94 -2.89
N PHE A 85 -14.03 -4.68 -2.54
CA PHE A 85 -15.27 -3.94 -2.71
C PHE A 85 -15.17 -3.05 -3.93
N THR A 86 -16.10 -3.19 -4.88
CA THR A 86 -16.07 -2.46 -6.16
C THR A 86 -17.39 -1.75 -6.44
N GLU A 87 -17.38 -0.86 -7.43
CA GLU A 87 -18.56 -0.12 -7.90
C GLU A 87 -19.15 0.83 -6.84
N GLY A 88 -18.30 1.43 -6.00
CA GLY A 88 -18.73 2.47 -5.07
C GLY A 88 -19.43 3.63 -5.79
N LYS A 89 -20.57 4.06 -5.27
CA LYS A 89 -21.36 5.15 -5.87
C LYS A 89 -20.64 6.51 -5.81
N PHE A 90 -21.16 7.51 -6.51
CA PHE A 90 -20.61 8.87 -6.48
C PHE A 90 -20.50 9.40 -5.04
N GLY A 91 -19.34 9.98 -4.71
CA GLY A 91 -18.99 10.43 -3.36
C GLY A 91 -18.31 9.38 -2.49
N TYR A 92 -18.16 8.14 -2.97
CA TYR A 92 -17.45 7.05 -2.30
C TYR A 92 -16.23 6.61 -3.14
N PRO A 93 -15.20 6.00 -2.52
CA PRO A 93 -14.08 5.41 -3.25
C PRO A 93 -14.55 4.40 -4.29
N THR A 94 -13.97 4.38 -5.48
CA THR A 94 -14.40 3.44 -6.53
C THR A 94 -14.14 1.99 -6.13
N MET A 95 -13.03 1.74 -5.44
CA MET A 95 -12.63 0.42 -4.97
C MET A 95 -11.99 0.49 -3.58
N ILE A 96 -12.29 -0.51 -2.75
CA ILE A 96 -11.63 -0.72 -1.46
C ILE A 96 -11.14 -2.17 -1.41
N GLU A 97 -9.85 -2.34 -1.17
CA GLU A 97 -9.20 -3.61 -0.92
C GLU A 97 -8.83 -3.71 0.56
N LEU A 98 -9.40 -4.70 1.24
CA LEU A 98 -9.25 -4.93 2.66
C LEU A 98 -8.51 -6.25 2.90
N PHE A 99 -7.43 -6.19 3.66
CA PHE A 99 -6.61 -7.34 4.01
C PHE A 99 -6.57 -7.58 5.52
N SER A 100 -6.63 -8.84 5.94
CA SER A 100 -6.59 -9.27 7.34
C SER A 100 -5.73 -10.53 7.52
N ARG A 101 -4.97 -10.63 8.62
CA ARG A 101 -4.07 -11.76 8.89
C ARG A 101 -4.72 -12.85 9.74
N LYS A 102 -5.68 -12.54 10.62
CA LYS A 102 -6.35 -13.58 11.41
C LYS A 102 -7.49 -14.23 10.62
N PRO A 103 -7.39 -15.53 10.31
CA PRO A 103 -8.42 -16.28 9.59
C PRO A 103 -9.73 -16.47 10.39
N GLY A 104 -9.75 -16.05 11.66
CA GLY A 104 -10.89 -16.20 12.58
C GLY A 104 -11.97 -15.14 12.40
N TYR A 105 -11.67 -14.01 11.73
CA TYR A 105 -12.67 -13.02 11.36
C TYR A 105 -13.17 -13.34 9.97
N LEU A 106 -14.02 -14.36 9.90
CA LEU A 106 -14.97 -14.47 8.80
C LEU A 106 -15.80 -13.18 8.87
N LEU A 107 -15.46 -12.16 8.07
CA LEU A 107 -16.46 -11.16 7.70
C LEU A 107 -17.46 -11.95 6.86
N GLU A 108 -18.48 -12.50 7.53
CA GLU A 108 -19.64 -13.02 6.84
C GLU A 108 -20.22 -11.87 6.04
N ILE A 109 -20.37 -12.09 4.74
CA ILE A 109 -20.89 -11.08 3.84
C ILE A 109 -22.30 -10.77 4.28
N GLU A 110 -22.54 -9.52 4.69
CA GLU A 110 -23.86 -9.14 5.16
C GLU A 110 -24.90 -9.28 4.04
N GLU A 111 -26.13 -9.65 4.42
CA GLU A 111 -27.25 -9.74 3.50
C GLU A 111 -27.43 -8.42 2.72
N GLY A 112 -27.63 -8.55 1.40
CA GLY A 112 -27.79 -7.43 0.48
C GLY A 112 -26.54 -7.05 -0.31
N ILE A 113 -25.38 -7.65 -0.03
CA ILE A 113 -24.15 -7.42 -0.80
C ILE A 113 -24.04 -8.42 -1.97
N ILE A 114 -23.76 -7.90 -3.16
CA ILE A 114 -23.65 -8.72 -4.38
C ILE A 114 -22.24 -9.34 -4.45
N PRO A 115 -22.11 -10.68 -4.52
CA PRO A 115 -20.82 -11.35 -4.62
C PRO A 115 -20.19 -11.19 -6.02
N ILE A 116 -18.86 -11.02 -6.10
CA ILE A 116 -18.09 -11.02 -7.35
C ILE A 116 -16.89 -11.99 -7.29
N HIS A 117 -16.45 -12.47 -8.46
CA HIS A 117 -15.25 -13.30 -8.57
C HIS A 117 -13.98 -12.43 -8.43
N ILE A 118 -12.95 -12.98 -7.78
CA ILE A 118 -11.62 -12.39 -7.69
C ILE A 118 -10.67 -13.31 -8.48
N ASP A 119 -9.98 -12.74 -9.47
CA ASP A 119 -8.98 -13.48 -10.25
C ASP A 119 -7.83 -13.98 -9.36
N ASP A 120 -7.25 -15.13 -9.72
CA ASP A 120 -6.21 -15.83 -8.94
C ASP A 120 -4.82 -15.17 -8.92
N ASP A 121 -4.65 -14.01 -9.56
CA ASP A 121 -3.39 -13.27 -9.52
C ASP A 121 -3.15 -12.76 -8.08
N THR A 122 -2.26 -13.43 -7.36
CA THR A 122 -1.86 -13.05 -6.01
C THR A 122 -1.26 -11.66 -6.04
N SER A 123 -1.98 -10.69 -5.46
CA SER A 123 -1.49 -9.33 -5.30
C SER A 123 -0.17 -9.35 -4.55
N SER A 124 0.82 -8.59 -5.02
CA SER A 124 2.09 -8.39 -4.30
C SER A 124 1.88 -7.98 -2.84
N LEU A 125 0.75 -7.33 -2.53
CA LEU A 125 0.35 -6.93 -1.19
C LEU A 125 0.00 -8.12 -0.28
N SER A 126 -0.65 -9.14 -0.85
CA SER A 126 -0.96 -10.39 -0.14
C SER A 126 0.31 -11.11 0.28
N ALA A 127 1.30 -11.17 -0.61
CA ALA A 127 2.60 -11.77 -0.29
C ALA A 127 3.34 -10.99 0.81
N ILE A 128 3.26 -9.65 0.81
CA ILE A 128 3.83 -8.81 1.85
C ILE A 128 3.18 -9.10 3.21
N LEU A 129 1.85 -9.21 3.25
CA LEU A 129 1.09 -9.39 4.49
C LEU A 129 1.24 -10.75 5.15
N LEU A 130 1.55 -11.79 4.36
CA LEU A 130 1.85 -13.12 4.87
C LEU A 130 3.21 -13.19 5.58
N ASN A 131 4.09 -12.20 5.40
CA ASN A 131 5.41 -12.16 6.01
C ASN A 131 5.40 -11.39 7.34
N ASP A 132 5.92 -12.01 8.40
CA ASP A 132 5.96 -11.43 9.75
C ASP A 132 6.85 -10.20 9.86
N ASP A 133 7.97 -10.16 9.13
CA ASP A 133 8.91 -9.04 9.17
C ASP A 133 8.25 -7.79 8.61
N TYR A 134 7.59 -7.91 7.45
CA TYR A 134 6.84 -6.82 6.84
C TYR A 134 5.64 -6.37 7.68
N TYR A 135 4.96 -7.30 8.36
CA TYR A 135 3.87 -6.93 9.24
C TYR A 135 4.36 -6.12 10.45
N LYS A 136 5.42 -6.58 11.14
CA LYS A 136 6.03 -5.84 12.26
C LYS A 136 6.56 -4.48 11.82
N PHE A 137 7.22 -4.43 10.67
CA PHE A 137 7.73 -3.20 10.08
C PHE A 137 6.61 -2.20 9.73
N MET A 138 5.48 -2.69 9.22
CA MET A 138 4.32 -1.84 8.98
C MET A 138 3.72 -1.33 10.28
N MET A 139 3.65 -2.16 11.32
CA MET A 139 3.13 -1.76 12.63
C MET A 139 3.92 -0.60 13.26
N SER A 140 5.26 -0.57 13.12
CA SER A 140 6.10 0.50 13.64
C SER A 140 6.01 1.81 12.85
N GLY A 141 5.55 1.74 11.60
CA GLY A 141 5.52 2.88 10.67
C GLY A 141 4.18 3.60 10.53
N ARG A 142 3.16 3.19 11.30
CA ARG A 142 1.81 3.77 11.16
C ARG A 142 1.77 5.18 11.75
N ARG A 143 1.00 6.05 11.12
CA ARG A 143 0.66 7.38 11.63
C ARG A 143 -0.70 7.83 11.14
N VAL A 144 -1.18 8.95 11.66
CA VAL A 144 -2.43 9.57 11.23
C VAL A 144 -2.14 10.84 10.45
N VAL A 145 -2.73 10.97 9.27
CA VAL A 145 -2.68 12.19 8.45
C VAL A 145 -4.10 12.60 8.15
N ASP A 146 -4.47 13.82 8.55
CA ASP A 146 -5.80 14.39 8.28
C ASP A 146 -6.95 13.41 8.65
N GLY A 147 -6.88 12.81 9.83
CA GLY A 147 -7.88 11.85 10.32
C GLY A 147 -7.88 10.46 9.66
N ILE A 148 -6.89 10.15 8.84
CA ILE A 148 -6.76 8.86 8.15
C ILE A 148 -5.52 8.11 8.66
N GLY A 149 -5.69 6.86 9.09
CA GLY A 149 -4.58 5.97 9.42
C GLY A 149 -3.83 5.54 8.16
N VAL A 150 -2.54 5.86 8.07
CA VAL A 150 -1.67 5.56 6.91
C VAL A 150 -0.32 5.00 7.34
N LEU A 151 0.35 4.28 6.45
CA LEU A 151 1.75 3.90 6.63
C LEU A 151 2.66 5.05 6.19
N GLY A 152 3.57 5.51 7.06
CA GLY A 152 4.50 6.60 6.79
C GLY A 152 5.40 6.38 5.56
N ALA A 153 5.93 7.45 4.97
CA ALA A 153 6.63 7.39 3.69
C ALA A 153 7.87 6.49 3.74
N GLU A 154 8.66 6.61 4.81
CA GLU A 154 9.86 5.83 5.10
C GLU A 154 9.56 4.34 5.34
N HIS A 155 8.35 3.98 5.75
CA HIS A 155 7.92 2.58 5.87
C HIS A 155 7.21 2.07 4.62
N LEU A 156 6.59 2.95 3.83
CA LEU A 156 5.93 2.61 2.56
C LEU A 156 6.96 2.37 1.44
N ILE A 157 8.15 2.96 1.53
CA ILE A 157 9.23 2.76 0.55
C ILE A 157 9.64 1.27 0.46
N PRO A 158 9.99 0.56 1.54
CA PRO A 158 10.32 -0.88 1.47
C PRO A 158 9.20 -1.74 0.88
N PHE A 159 7.93 -1.41 1.15
CA PHE A 159 6.78 -2.08 0.51
C PHE A 159 6.81 -1.93 -1.03
N LYS A 160 7.15 -0.74 -1.54
CA LYS A 160 7.29 -0.50 -2.99
C LYS A 160 8.53 -1.20 -3.56
N MET A 161 9.62 -1.25 -2.81
CA MET A 161 10.83 -1.97 -3.18
C MET A 161 10.56 -3.47 -3.37
N TYR A 162 9.88 -4.10 -2.41
CA TYR A 162 9.49 -5.50 -2.49
C TYR A 162 8.57 -5.79 -3.67
N ALA A 163 7.52 -4.98 -3.85
CA ALA A 163 6.60 -5.13 -4.97
C ALA A 163 7.35 -5.05 -6.31
N TRP A 164 8.32 -4.14 -6.43
CA TRP A 164 9.14 -4.03 -7.63
C TRP A 164 10.05 -5.25 -7.84
N ILE A 165 10.73 -5.73 -6.79
CA ILE A 165 11.59 -6.92 -6.86
C ILE A 165 10.80 -8.15 -7.30
N ASN A 166 9.64 -8.39 -6.70
CA ASN A 166 8.79 -9.54 -7.06
C ASN A 166 8.35 -9.49 -8.52
N LEU A 167 7.90 -8.32 -9.00
CA LEU A 167 7.53 -8.16 -10.41
C LEU A 167 8.73 -8.34 -11.34
N LEU A 168 9.93 -7.90 -10.92
CA LEU A 168 11.16 -8.09 -11.68
C LEU A 168 11.55 -9.58 -11.76
N GLU A 169 11.43 -10.32 -10.68
CA GLU A 169 11.70 -11.76 -10.63
C GLU A 169 10.72 -12.56 -11.48
N ARG A 170 9.42 -12.29 -11.36
CA ARG A 170 8.38 -12.88 -12.21
C ARG A 170 8.67 -12.63 -13.70
N LYS A 171 9.04 -11.40 -14.06
CA LYS A 171 9.44 -11.05 -15.43
C LYS A 171 10.67 -11.85 -15.89
N ARG A 172 11.67 -12.05 -15.02
CA ARG A 172 12.87 -12.86 -15.32
C ARG A 172 12.54 -14.36 -15.45
N ALA A 173 11.54 -14.84 -14.72
CA ALA A 173 11.04 -16.21 -14.81
C ALA A 173 10.18 -16.45 -16.07
N GLY A 174 9.94 -15.43 -16.89
CA GLY A 174 9.15 -15.52 -18.12
C GLY A 174 7.64 -15.41 -17.90
N GLU A 175 7.20 -15.03 -16.70
CA GLU A 175 5.80 -14.76 -16.41
C GLU A 175 5.33 -13.45 -17.05
N HIS A 176 4.03 -13.36 -17.31
CA HIS A 176 3.43 -12.10 -17.74
C HIS A 176 3.46 -11.08 -16.59
N VAL A 177 4.04 -9.91 -16.86
CA VAL A 177 4.14 -8.81 -15.90
C VAL A 177 3.67 -7.52 -16.55
N ASN A 178 2.77 -6.80 -15.89
CA ASN A 178 2.35 -5.48 -16.31
C ASN A 178 3.50 -4.47 -16.16
N GLU A 179 4.05 -4.00 -17.27
CA GLU A 179 5.17 -3.07 -17.28
C GLU A 179 4.84 -1.73 -16.61
N LYS A 180 3.57 -1.31 -16.62
CA LYS A 180 3.14 -0.10 -15.91
C LYS A 180 3.28 -0.27 -14.40
N ASP A 181 3.00 -1.46 -13.88
CA ASP A 181 3.13 -1.76 -12.45
C ASP A 181 4.60 -1.86 -12.04
N LEU A 182 5.43 -2.53 -12.85
CA LEU A 182 6.87 -2.54 -12.64
C LEU A 182 7.42 -1.10 -12.61
N LYS A 183 7.03 -0.26 -13.57
CA LYS A 183 7.47 1.14 -13.64
C LYS A 183 6.96 1.97 -12.46
N LYS A 184 5.69 1.82 -12.07
CA LYS A 184 5.10 2.61 -10.97
C LYS A 184 5.78 2.29 -9.64
N HIS A 185 5.99 1.01 -9.30
CA HIS A 185 6.63 0.63 -8.04
C HIS A 185 8.08 1.11 -7.98
N LYS A 186 8.82 1.03 -9.10
CA LYS A 186 10.18 1.58 -9.21
C LYS A 186 10.23 3.06 -8.84
N TYR A 187 9.37 3.89 -9.44
CA TYR A 187 9.42 5.34 -9.26
C TYR A 187 8.68 5.85 -8.03
N ASP A 188 7.70 5.11 -7.52
CA ASP A 188 6.99 5.46 -6.29
C ASP A 188 7.95 5.45 -5.07
N VAL A 189 9.03 4.64 -5.09
CA VAL A 189 10.13 4.72 -4.11
C VAL A 189 10.75 6.11 -4.08
N PHE A 190 11.20 6.63 -5.23
CA PHE A 190 11.85 7.94 -5.30
C PHE A 190 10.87 9.09 -5.07
N ARG A 191 9.60 8.91 -5.44
CA ARG A 191 8.55 9.90 -5.13
C ARG A 191 8.40 10.12 -3.64
N LEU A 192 8.27 9.02 -2.88
CA LEU A 192 8.16 9.05 -1.44
C LEU A 192 9.46 9.51 -0.77
N LEU A 193 10.62 9.19 -1.35
CA LEU A 193 11.91 9.61 -0.82
C LEU A 193 12.05 11.13 -0.67
N GLN A 194 11.39 11.91 -1.55
CA GLN A 194 11.40 13.38 -1.48
C GLN A 194 10.84 13.95 -0.17
N ILE A 195 9.96 13.21 0.50
CA ILE A 195 9.26 13.66 1.71
C ILE A 195 9.78 12.98 2.97
N VAL A 196 10.81 12.13 2.86
CA VAL A 196 11.49 11.56 4.02
C VAL A 196 12.38 12.62 4.65
N THR A 197 12.24 12.84 5.95
CA THR A 197 13.02 13.84 6.68
C THR A 197 14.51 13.50 6.66
N ALA A 198 15.36 14.48 6.40
CA ALA A 198 16.81 14.29 6.39
C ALA A 198 17.31 13.77 7.76
N GLY A 199 18.21 12.79 7.74
CA GLY A 199 18.73 12.15 8.95
C GLY A 199 17.81 11.09 9.56
N THR A 200 16.64 10.82 8.97
CA THR A 200 15.81 9.67 9.33
C THR A 200 16.62 8.38 9.19
N LYS A 201 16.58 7.54 10.24
CA LYS A 201 17.10 6.17 10.22
C LYS A 201 15.94 5.22 10.48
N VAL A 202 15.81 4.21 9.63
CA VAL A 202 14.73 3.22 9.74
C VAL A 202 15.34 1.85 9.96
N GLU A 203 15.06 1.27 11.12
CA GLU A 203 15.46 -0.10 11.43
C GLU A 203 14.57 -1.09 10.67
N SER A 204 15.19 -2.10 10.07
CA SER A 204 14.50 -3.19 9.38
C SER A 204 15.20 -4.49 9.70
N GLU A 205 14.46 -5.60 9.63
CA GLU A 205 15.02 -6.94 9.83
C GLU A 205 14.48 -7.90 8.76
N GLY A 206 15.14 -9.06 8.66
CA GLY A 206 14.69 -10.18 7.84
C GLY A 206 14.41 -9.81 6.39
N LEU A 207 13.25 -10.21 5.88
CA LEU A 207 12.89 -10.01 4.48
C LEU A 207 12.82 -8.53 4.09
N VAL A 208 12.52 -7.62 5.03
CA VAL A 208 12.47 -6.18 4.76
C VAL A 208 13.88 -5.68 4.40
N THR A 209 14.87 -6.00 5.23
CA THR A 209 16.28 -5.65 4.99
C THR A 209 16.77 -6.23 3.68
N GLU A 210 16.51 -7.53 3.43
CA GLU A 210 16.89 -8.19 2.18
C GLU A 210 16.31 -7.47 0.95
N SER A 211 15.03 -7.09 1.02
CA SER A 211 14.35 -6.36 -0.06
C SER A 211 14.98 -4.99 -0.31
N ILE A 212 15.32 -4.26 0.75
CA ILE A 212 15.97 -2.94 0.66
C ILE A 212 17.32 -3.09 -0.04
N HIS A 213 18.18 -4.01 0.43
CA HIS A 213 19.49 -4.26 -0.14
C HIS A 213 19.39 -4.63 -1.62
N ARG A 214 18.51 -5.57 -1.96
CA ARG A 214 18.30 -6.02 -3.34
C ARG A 214 17.81 -4.88 -4.23
N TYR A 215 16.88 -4.06 -3.77
CA TYR A 215 16.40 -2.92 -4.56
C TYR A 215 17.53 -1.93 -4.83
N ILE A 216 18.28 -1.55 -3.79
CA ILE A 216 19.40 -0.61 -3.90
C ILE A 216 20.45 -1.16 -4.86
N GLU A 217 20.85 -2.43 -4.74
CA GLU A 217 21.81 -3.07 -5.64
C GLU A 217 21.32 -3.05 -7.09
N GLN A 218 20.08 -3.49 -7.33
CA GLN A 218 19.53 -3.55 -8.69
C GLN A 218 19.43 -2.16 -9.33
N ILE A 219 18.98 -1.14 -8.59
CA ILE A 219 18.93 0.23 -9.12
C ILE A 219 20.34 0.78 -9.39
N SER A 220 21.31 0.48 -8.52
CA SER A 220 22.68 1.02 -8.65
C SER A 220 23.36 0.57 -9.94
N VAL A 221 22.98 -0.60 -10.49
CA VAL A 221 23.57 -1.15 -11.71
C VAL A 221 22.77 -0.85 -12.99
N LEU A 222 21.55 -0.30 -12.88
CA LEU A 222 20.79 0.15 -14.05
C LEU A 222 21.46 1.35 -14.68
N ASP A 223 21.43 1.48 -16.01
CA ASP A 223 21.91 2.68 -16.71
C ASP A 223 21.15 3.94 -16.23
N GLU A 224 21.83 5.08 -16.07
CA GLU A 224 21.19 6.35 -15.70
C GLU A 224 20.08 6.74 -16.68
N LEU A 225 20.25 6.38 -17.95
CA LEU A 225 19.26 6.60 -19.00
C LEU A 225 17.97 5.79 -18.78
N GLU A 226 17.99 4.75 -17.93
CA GLU A 226 16.82 3.96 -17.55
C GLU A 226 16.11 4.47 -16.28
N VAL A 227 16.77 5.35 -15.52
CA VAL A 227 16.28 5.92 -14.25
C VAL A 227 16.35 7.45 -14.30
N ARG A 228 15.48 8.04 -15.12
CA ARG A 228 15.50 9.47 -15.45
C ARG A 228 14.73 10.33 -14.44
N LEU A 229 15.16 10.32 -13.17
CA LEU A 229 14.45 11.00 -12.07
C LEU A 229 14.31 12.51 -12.29
N LEU A 230 15.37 13.19 -12.74
CA LEU A 230 15.33 14.63 -13.04
C LEU A 230 14.33 14.98 -14.14
N GLN A 231 14.22 14.16 -15.20
CA GLN A 231 13.24 14.37 -16.28
C GLN A 231 11.79 14.17 -15.79
N MET A 232 11.62 13.47 -14.67
CA MET A 232 10.34 13.27 -14.00
C MET A 232 10.04 14.34 -12.94
N GLY A 233 10.90 15.35 -12.80
CA GLY A 233 10.73 16.46 -11.85
C GLY A 233 11.21 16.17 -10.43
N MET A 234 11.95 15.08 -10.20
CA MET A 234 12.54 14.79 -8.89
C MET A 234 13.72 15.75 -8.60
N PRO A 235 13.99 16.10 -7.33
CA PRO A 235 15.07 17.02 -6.96
C PRO A 235 16.47 16.37 -6.97
N PHE A 236 16.58 15.09 -7.31
CA PHE A 236 17.83 14.33 -7.35
C PHE A 236 17.85 13.37 -8.55
N ASP A 237 19.06 13.01 -8.98
CA ASP A 237 19.30 11.94 -9.95
C ASP A 237 19.30 10.55 -9.28
N ARG A 238 19.57 9.50 -10.07
CA ARG A 238 19.62 8.12 -9.60
C ARG A 238 20.64 7.96 -8.46
N ASP A 239 21.84 8.50 -8.63
CA ASP A 239 22.95 8.25 -7.70
C ASP A 239 22.70 8.91 -6.36
N ARG A 240 22.29 10.18 -6.36
CA ARG A 240 21.92 10.84 -5.12
C ARG A 240 20.68 10.20 -4.48
N GLY A 241 19.71 9.75 -5.28
CA GLY A 241 18.56 9.00 -4.77
C GLY A 241 18.99 7.69 -4.08
N VAL A 242 19.92 6.94 -4.68
CA VAL A 242 20.48 5.71 -4.10
C VAL A 242 21.26 6.01 -2.82
N GLU A 243 22.08 7.05 -2.79
CA GLU A 243 22.78 7.49 -1.58
C GLU A 243 21.81 7.80 -0.44
N LEU A 244 20.75 8.56 -0.71
CA LEU A 244 19.71 8.87 0.27
C LEU A 244 19.02 7.61 0.81
N LEU A 245 18.73 6.63 -0.04
CA LEU A 245 18.18 5.35 0.41
C LEU A 245 19.17 4.61 1.33
N LYS A 246 20.46 4.60 1.00
CA LYS A 246 21.49 4.03 1.88
C LYS A 246 21.59 4.80 3.20
N GLU A 247 21.54 6.13 3.16
CA GLU A 247 21.56 6.97 4.36
C GLU A 247 20.36 6.70 5.27
N ILE A 248 19.20 6.26 4.77
CA ILE A 248 18.02 5.99 5.58
C ILE A 248 18.01 4.56 6.14
N TYR A 249 18.34 3.57 5.30
CA TYR A 249 18.09 2.16 5.61
C TYR A 249 19.35 1.31 5.88
N LEU A 250 20.54 1.82 5.55
CA LEU A 250 21.83 1.15 5.78
C LEU A 250 22.69 1.92 6.80
#